data_AF-A0A3P8GTQ3-F1
#
_entry.id   AF-A0A3P8GTQ3-F1
#
_cell.length_a   1.000
_cell.length_b   1.000
_cell.length_c   1.000
_cell.angle_alpha   90.00
_cell.angle_beta   90.00
_cell.angle_gamma   90.00
#
_symmetry.space_group_name_H-M   'P 1'
#
loop_
_entity.id
_entity.type
_entity.pdbx_description
1 polymer ?
#
loop_
_entity_poly.entity_id
_entity_poly.type
_entity_poly.pdbx_seq_one_letter_code
_entity_poly.pdbx_strand_id
1 'polypeptide(L)'
;MCQIEQQAYLARTLESRAIDVCCVSETRIQDPSSVIHLTSPCQNKEPTRFTLRVSGSPDSASRGLAGVGIALSPRAELALLDWIPVDSRLCAVRLNGTVRIRKDRDTRRSLFVVFAYSPTDCSSDYVKDEFYRKLSDLLR
;
A
#
# COMPACT_ATOMS: atom_id res chain seq x y z
N MET A 1 -12.76 -1.48 -18.97
CA MET A 1 -12.96 -0.58 -17.83
C MET A 1 -11.78 0.38 -17.81
N CYS A 2 -12.01 1.69 -17.83
CA CYS A 2 -10.89 2.63 -17.84
C CYS A 2 -10.23 2.67 -16.45
N GLN A 3 -8.92 2.97 -16.38
CA GLN A 3 -8.16 2.99 -15.12
C GLN A 3 -8.78 3.96 -14.08
N ILE A 4 -9.43 5.03 -14.55
CA ILE A 4 -10.10 6.04 -13.73
C ILE A 4 -11.35 5.47 -13.03
N GLU A 5 -12.15 4.67 -13.72
CA GLU A 5 -13.33 4.01 -13.13
C GLU A 5 -12.94 3.03 -12.02
N GLN A 6 -11.84 2.30 -12.20
CA GLN A 6 -11.32 1.38 -11.19
C GLN A 6 -10.81 2.12 -9.95
N GLN A 7 -10.11 3.23 -10.12
CA GLN A 7 -9.64 4.07 -9.01
C GLN A 7 -10.79 4.68 -8.20
N ALA A 8 -11.83 5.18 -8.88
CA ALA A 8 -13.02 5.73 -8.23
C ALA A 8 -13.80 4.66 -7.46
N TYR A 9 -13.93 3.46 -8.03
CA TYR A 9 -14.57 2.32 -7.35
C TYR A 9 -13.80 1.88 -6.09
N LEU A 10 -12.46 1.83 -6.19
CA LEU A 10 -11.61 1.52 -5.04
C LEU A 10 -11.81 2.56 -3.93
N ALA A 11 -11.71 3.86 -4.25
CA ALA A 11 -11.90 4.94 -3.29
C ALA A 11 -13.26 4.86 -2.57
N ARG A 12 -14.34 4.61 -3.33
CA ARG A 12 -15.69 4.44 -2.79
C ARG A 12 -15.80 3.23 -1.87
N THR A 13 -15.12 2.13 -2.20
CA THR A 13 -15.09 0.92 -1.37
C THR A 13 -14.35 1.17 -0.06
N LEU A 14 -13.21 1.86 -0.11
CA LEU A 14 -12.44 2.23 1.09
C LEU A 14 -13.25 3.15 2.02
N GLU A 15 -13.92 4.15 1.44
CA GLU A 15 -14.78 5.08 2.19
C GLU A 15 -15.97 4.37 2.83
N SER A 16 -16.73 3.59 2.05
CA SER A 16 -17.94 2.89 2.55
C SER A 16 -17.66 1.87 3.64
N ARG A 17 -16.45 1.30 3.67
CA ARG A 17 -16.00 0.34 4.69
C ARG A 17 -15.19 0.97 5.81
N ALA A 18 -15.00 2.29 5.80
CA ALA A 18 -14.16 3.02 6.75
C ALA A 18 -12.75 2.40 6.90
N ILE A 19 -12.10 2.10 5.78
CA ILE A 19 -10.77 1.48 5.75
C ILE A 19 -9.69 2.57 5.79
N ASP A 20 -8.83 2.52 6.81
CA ASP A 20 -7.70 3.46 6.94
C ASP A 20 -6.46 3.05 6.14
N VAL A 21 -6.23 1.75 5.98
CA VAL A 21 -5.06 1.19 5.27
C VAL A 21 -5.51 0.01 4.41
N CYS A 22 -5.20 0.03 3.13
CA CYS A 22 -5.52 -1.06 2.20
C CYS A 22 -4.33 -1.39 1.30
N CYS A 23 -3.99 -2.67 1.18
CA CYS A 23 -2.94 -3.13 0.30
C CYS A 23 -3.50 -3.50 -1.07
N VAL A 24 -2.82 -3.10 -2.14
CA VAL A 24 -3.24 -3.29 -3.53
C VAL A 24 -2.10 -3.90 -4.32
N SER A 25 -2.28 -5.10 -4.86
CA SER A 25 -1.37 -5.70 -5.82
C SER A 25 -1.71 -5.27 -7.24
N GLU A 26 -0.76 -5.44 -8.14
CA GLU A 26 -0.96 -5.25 -9.57
C GLU A 26 -1.46 -3.86 -9.98
N THR A 27 -0.79 -2.82 -9.49
CA THR A 27 -1.16 -1.41 -9.72
C THR A 27 -0.92 -0.89 -11.14
N ARG A 28 -0.17 -1.62 -11.98
CA ARG A 28 0.08 -1.32 -13.42
C ARG A 28 0.58 0.10 -13.71
N ILE A 29 1.48 0.63 -12.88
CA ILE A 29 1.98 2.01 -13.02
C ILE A 29 3.29 2.07 -13.77
N GLN A 30 3.47 3.14 -14.54
CA GLN A 30 4.68 3.43 -15.31
C GLN A 30 5.82 3.99 -14.45
N ASP A 31 5.48 4.73 -13.37
CA ASP A 31 6.45 5.29 -12.43
C ASP A 31 6.42 4.53 -11.08
N PRO A 32 7.51 3.83 -10.73
CA PRO A 32 7.62 3.00 -9.52
C PRO A 32 7.65 3.78 -8.20
N SER A 33 7.73 5.11 -8.23
CA SER A 33 7.75 5.98 -7.04
C SER A 33 6.53 6.91 -6.94
N SER A 34 5.55 6.72 -7.83
CA SER A 34 4.41 7.61 -7.93
C SER A 34 3.45 7.48 -6.74
N VAL A 35 2.95 8.65 -6.32
CA VAL A 35 1.83 8.76 -5.38
C VAL A 35 0.57 9.05 -6.19
N ILE A 36 -0.41 8.16 -6.10
CA ILE A 36 -1.69 8.30 -6.79
C ILE A 36 -2.75 8.76 -5.79
N HIS A 37 -3.52 9.78 -6.15
CA HIS A 37 -4.64 10.19 -5.33
C HIS A 37 -5.95 9.55 -5.83
N LEU A 38 -6.55 8.73 -4.97
CA LEU A 38 -7.85 8.13 -5.24
C LEU A 38 -8.94 9.04 -4.67
N THR A 39 -9.88 9.45 -5.50
CA THR A 39 -10.96 10.36 -5.09
C THR A 39 -12.29 9.61 -5.15
N SER A 40 -13.01 9.55 -4.04
CA SER A 40 -14.34 8.96 -4.00
C SER A 40 -15.37 9.93 -4.59
N PRO A 41 -16.13 9.55 -5.63
CA PRO A 41 -17.19 10.39 -6.17
C PRO A 41 -18.41 10.29 -5.24
N CYS A 42 -18.41 11.08 -4.15
CA CYS A 42 -19.57 11.19 -3.28
C CYS A 42 -20.41 12.41 -3.69
N GLN A 43 -21.71 12.20 -4.01
CA GLN A 43 -22.57 13.26 -4.57
C GLN A 43 -23.03 14.31 -3.54
N ASN A 44 -22.96 13.99 -2.24
CA ASN A 44 -23.62 14.78 -1.17
C ASN A 44 -22.67 15.19 -0.04
N LYS A 45 -21.35 14.97 -0.18
CA LYS A 45 -20.30 15.31 0.79
C LYS A 45 -19.02 15.70 0.06
N GLU A 46 -18.15 16.44 0.74
CA GLU A 46 -16.77 16.66 0.28
C GLU A 46 -16.13 15.30 -0.06
N PRO A 47 -15.51 15.15 -1.25
CA PRO A 47 -14.95 13.88 -1.68
C PRO A 47 -13.76 13.48 -0.81
N THR A 48 -13.83 12.29 -0.21
CA THR A 48 -12.70 11.74 0.54
C THR A 48 -11.58 11.35 -0.42
N ARG A 49 -10.38 11.89 -0.17
CA ARG A 49 -9.17 11.64 -0.98
C ARG A 49 -8.26 10.66 -0.25
N PHE A 50 -8.08 9.49 -0.81
CA PHE A 50 -7.09 8.51 -0.34
C PHE A 50 -5.77 8.69 -1.09
N THR A 51 -4.67 8.35 -0.44
CA THR A 51 -3.33 8.39 -1.02
C THR A 51 -2.85 6.96 -1.24
N LEU A 52 -2.67 6.56 -2.50
CA LEU A 52 -2.10 5.27 -2.89
C LEU A 52 -0.60 5.47 -3.17
N ARG A 53 0.24 4.96 -2.28
CA ARG A 53 1.70 4.93 -2.44
C ARG A 53 2.11 3.61 -3.06
N VAL A 54 2.93 3.65 -4.09
CA VAL A 54 3.22 2.46 -4.88
C VAL A 54 4.71 2.22 -5.02
N SER A 55 5.06 0.94 -5.00
CA SER A 55 6.38 0.39 -5.19
C SER A 55 6.38 -0.45 -6.46
N GLY A 56 7.29 -0.15 -7.36
CA GLY A 56 7.47 -0.85 -8.63
C GLY A 56 8.94 -1.01 -8.98
N SER A 57 9.22 -1.74 -10.06
CA SER A 57 10.51 -1.69 -10.74
C SER A 57 10.31 -1.37 -12.23
N PRO A 58 11.28 -0.72 -12.90
CA PRO A 58 11.21 -0.48 -14.34
C PRO A 58 10.97 -1.76 -15.14
N ASP A 59 11.59 -2.86 -14.74
CA ASP A 59 11.44 -4.19 -15.35
C ASP A 59 10.02 -4.76 -15.19
N SER A 60 9.36 -4.45 -14.07
CA SER A 60 7.98 -4.86 -13.83
C SER A 60 6.98 -4.07 -14.68
N ALA A 61 7.28 -2.79 -14.94
CA ALA A 61 6.45 -1.91 -15.77
C ALA A 61 6.46 -2.36 -17.24
N SER A 62 7.62 -2.74 -17.78
CA SER A 62 7.74 -3.22 -19.17
C SER A 62 7.05 -4.55 -19.45
N ARG A 63 6.92 -5.41 -18.43
CA ARG A 63 6.26 -6.73 -18.53
C ARG A 63 4.77 -6.70 -18.24
N GLY A 64 4.19 -5.53 -17.95
CA GLY A 64 2.79 -5.41 -17.51
C GLY A 64 2.51 -6.04 -16.14
N LEU A 65 3.55 -6.48 -15.42
CA LEU A 65 3.51 -7.12 -14.10
C LEU A 65 3.77 -6.08 -12.99
N ALA A 66 3.00 -5.01 -13.06
CA ALA A 66 2.23 -4.40 -12.00
C ALA A 66 2.76 -4.51 -10.55
N GLY A 67 3.28 -3.39 -10.04
CA GLY A 67 3.80 -3.21 -8.69
C GLY A 67 2.78 -3.32 -7.56
N VAL A 68 3.25 -3.18 -6.33
CA VAL A 68 2.48 -3.26 -5.09
C VAL A 68 2.30 -1.89 -4.45
N GLY A 69 1.14 -1.62 -3.86
CA GLY A 69 0.88 -0.33 -3.23
C GLY A 69 0.05 -0.41 -1.96
N ILE A 70 0.09 0.66 -1.18
CA ILE A 70 -0.68 0.83 0.05
C ILE A 70 -1.50 2.12 -0.07
N ALA A 71 -2.82 1.97 -0.08
CA ALA A 71 -3.78 3.06 0.00
C ALA A 71 -4.01 3.46 1.46
N LEU A 72 -3.89 4.75 1.73
CA LEU A 72 -3.99 5.37 3.03
C LEU A 72 -5.14 6.38 3.04
N SER A 73 -5.97 6.34 4.09
CA SER A 73 -6.94 7.41 4.35
C SER A 73 -6.21 8.72 4.66
N PRO A 74 -6.89 9.89 4.60
CA PRO A 74 -6.29 11.16 5.02
C PRO A 74 -5.67 11.09 6.42
N ARG A 75 -6.32 10.36 7.34
CA ARG A 75 -5.83 10.17 8.70
C ARG A 75 -4.57 9.30 8.74
N ALA A 76 -4.56 8.18 8.01
CA ALA A 76 -3.41 7.29 7.97
C ALA A 76 -2.21 7.94 7.26
N GLU A 77 -2.45 8.72 6.20
CA GLU A 77 -1.41 9.49 5.52
C GLU A 77 -0.79 10.55 6.45
N LEU A 78 -1.60 11.27 7.23
CA LEU A 78 -1.09 12.21 8.24
C LEU A 78 -0.30 11.53 9.36
N ALA A 79 -0.61 10.26 9.64
CA ALA A 79 0.13 9.45 10.60
C ALA A 79 1.38 8.80 9.98
N LEU A 80 1.62 8.91 8.67
CA LEU A 80 2.73 8.26 8.01
C LEU A 80 4.07 8.82 8.51
N LEU A 81 4.89 7.91 9.05
CA LEU A 81 6.27 8.19 9.48
C LEU A 81 7.26 7.86 8.37
N ASP A 82 7.05 6.76 7.65
CA ASP A 82 7.98 6.30 6.62
C ASP A 82 7.27 5.46 5.54
N TRP A 83 7.72 5.63 4.29
CA TRP A 83 7.33 4.84 3.12
C TRP A 83 8.57 4.11 2.60
N ILE A 84 8.51 2.78 2.58
CA ILE A 84 9.65 1.92 2.27
C ILE A 84 9.33 1.09 1.02
N PRO A 85 9.64 1.58 -0.18
CA PRO A 85 9.53 0.78 -1.40
C PRO A 85 10.72 -0.17 -1.49
N VAL A 86 10.47 -1.49 -1.59
CA VAL A 86 11.55 -2.49 -1.75
C VAL A 86 11.71 -2.88 -3.21
N ASP A 87 10.63 -3.37 -3.83
CA ASP A 87 10.56 -3.66 -5.26
C ASP A 87 9.10 -3.76 -5.74
N SER A 88 8.88 -4.34 -6.92
CA SER A 88 7.53 -4.51 -7.47
C SER A 88 6.65 -5.50 -6.72
N ARG A 89 7.18 -6.24 -5.74
CA ARG A 89 6.46 -7.26 -4.98
C ARG A 89 6.45 -7.01 -3.48
N LEU A 90 7.30 -6.11 -2.98
CA LEU A 90 7.42 -5.86 -1.56
C LEU A 90 7.48 -4.35 -1.27
N CYS A 91 6.67 -3.91 -0.33
CA CYS A 91 6.72 -2.55 0.23
C CYS A 91 6.25 -2.52 1.68
N ALA A 92 6.56 -1.44 2.38
CA ALA A 92 6.07 -1.21 3.73
C ALA A 92 5.77 0.26 4.03
N VAL A 93 4.91 0.47 5.03
CA VAL A 93 4.71 1.77 5.67
C VAL A 93 4.91 1.66 7.17
N ARG A 94 5.47 2.71 7.75
CA ARG A 94 5.47 2.92 9.19
C ARG A 94 4.50 4.06 9.52
N LEU A 95 3.50 3.78 10.33
CA LEU A 95 2.51 4.75 10.78
C LEU A 95 2.70 5.04 12.26
N ASN A 96 2.49 6.29 12.64
CA ASN A 96 2.37 6.71 14.02
C ASN A 96 1.05 6.19 14.58
N GLY A 97 1.12 5.49 15.70
CA GLY A 97 -0.05 4.89 16.33
C GLY A 97 -0.01 5.07 17.83
N THR A 98 -1.19 4.98 18.43
CA THR A 98 -1.33 4.75 19.87
C THR A 98 -1.96 3.38 20.05
N VAL A 99 -1.34 2.57 20.90
CA VAL A 99 -1.96 1.33 21.38
C VAL A 99 -2.52 1.64 22.75
N ARG A 100 -3.83 1.49 22.88
CA ARG A 100 -4.52 1.64 24.14
C ARG A 100 -4.27 0.37 24.97
N ILE A 101 -3.44 0.48 26.00
CA ILE A 101 -3.06 -0.66 26.85
C ILE A 101 -4.02 -0.77 28.05
N ARG A 102 -4.50 0.38 28.56
CA ARG A 102 -5.51 0.49 29.63
C ARG A 102 -6.44 1.67 29.39
N LYS A 103 -7.55 1.76 30.14
CA LYS A 103 -8.53 2.87 30.00
C LYS A 103 -7.90 4.26 30.15
N ASP A 104 -6.82 4.39 30.93
CA ASP A 104 -6.16 5.65 31.30
C ASP A 104 -4.76 5.86 30.67
N ARG A 105 -4.24 4.88 29.92
CA ARG A 105 -2.86 4.93 29.43
C ARG A 105 -2.75 4.46 27.99
N ASP A 106 -2.50 5.44 27.12
CA ASP A 106 -2.08 5.22 25.75
C ASP A 106 -0.55 5.16 25.70
N THR A 107 -0.01 4.12 25.09
CA THR A 107 1.41 4.07 24.74
C THR A 107 1.54 4.34 23.26
N ARG A 108 2.40 5.30 22.90
CA ARG A 108 2.76 5.52 21.50
C ARG A 108 3.52 4.30 21.00
N ARG A 109 2.98 3.63 19.98
CA ARG A 109 3.61 2.53 19.29
C ARG A 109 3.38 2.74 17.80
N SER A 110 4.44 2.69 17.01
CA SER A 110 4.29 2.74 15.56
C SER A 110 3.67 1.44 15.05
N LEU A 111 2.72 1.55 14.13
CA LEU A 111 2.22 0.44 13.34
C LEU A 111 3.15 0.26 12.13
N PHE A 112 3.67 -0.94 11.93
CA PHE A 112 4.48 -1.27 10.75
C PHE A 112 3.69 -2.25 9.89
N VAL A 113 3.37 -1.85 8.66
CA VAL A 113 2.59 -2.65 7.72
C VAL A 113 3.50 -3.05 6.58
N VAL A 114 3.66 -4.35 6.37
CA VAL A 114 4.40 -4.92 5.24
C VAL A 114 3.39 -5.52 4.26
N PHE A 115 3.52 -5.19 2.99
CA PHE A 115 2.74 -5.80 1.93
C PHE A 115 3.64 -6.56 0.97
N ALA A 116 3.28 -7.82 0.75
CA ALA A 116 4.08 -8.82 0.07
C ALA A 116 3.21 -9.52 -0.98
N TYR A 117 3.57 -9.38 -2.26
CA TYR A 117 3.03 -10.19 -3.34
C TYR A 117 3.95 -11.40 -3.56
N SER A 118 3.67 -12.46 -2.79
CA SER A 118 4.53 -13.64 -2.72
C SER A 118 4.71 -14.30 -4.08
N PRO A 119 5.92 -14.81 -4.41
CA PRO A 119 6.13 -15.66 -5.57
C PRO A 119 5.18 -16.87 -5.55
N THR A 120 4.71 -17.27 -6.74
CA THR A 120 3.87 -18.46 -6.89
C THR A 120 4.70 -19.74 -6.81
N ASP A 121 4.03 -20.89 -6.62
CA ASP A 121 4.72 -22.19 -6.52
C ASP A 121 5.56 -22.53 -7.75
N CYS A 122 5.13 -22.08 -8.94
CA CYS A 122 5.85 -22.25 -10.21
C CYS A 122 7.08 -21.33 -10.36
N SER A 123 7.32 -20.41 -9.43
CA SER A 123 8.53 -19.56 -9.45
C SER A 123 9.76 -20.39 -9.14
N SER A 124 10.90 -20.05 -9.77
CA SER A 124 12.17 -20.72 -9.47
C SER A 124 12.61 -20.47 -8.03
N ASP A 125 13.41 -21.38 -7.47
CA ASP A 125 13.93 -21.27 -6.11
C ASP A 125 14.74 -19.99 -5.92
N TYR A 126 15.53 -19.60 -6.92
CA TYR A 126 16.24 -18.31 -6.93
C TYR A 126 15.32 -17.11 -6.67
N VAL A 127 14.15 -17.06 -7.32
CA VAL A 127 13.18 -15.96 -7.14
C VAL A 127 12.56 -15.99 -5.75
N LYS A 128 12.28 -17.18 -5.21
CA LYS A 128 11.74 -17.35 -3.86
C LYS A 128 12.78 -16.92 -2.82
N ASP A 129 14.02 -17.38 -2.95
CA ASP A 129 15.12 -17.06 -2.02
C ASP A 129 15.43 -15.57 -2.02
N GLU A 130 15.50 -14.93 -3.20
CA GLU A 130 15.71 -13.49 -3.30
C GLU A 130 14.59 -12.71 -2.60
N PHE A 131 13.33 -13.12 -2.81
CA PHE A 131 12.17 -12.52 -2.18
C PHE A 131 12.21 -12.64 -0.64
N TYR A 132 12.45 -13.84 -0.11
CA TYR A 132 12.51 -14.05 1.34
C TYR A 132 13.72 -13.38 1.99
N ARG A 133 14.85 -13.24 1.27
CA ARG A 133 15.99 -12.43 1.71
C ARG A 133 15.60 -10.97 1.87
N LYS A 134 15.00 -10.36 0.83
CA LYS A 134 14.52 -8.97 0.88
C LYS A 134 13.50 -8.74 1.99
N LEU A 135 12.56 -9.68 2.18
CA LEU A 135 11.60 -9.62 3.28
C LEU A 135 12.29 -9.68 4.65
N SER A 136 13.29 -10.55 4.81
CA SER A 136 14.06 -10.64 6.04
C SER A 136 14.85 -9.37 6.33
N ASP A 137 15.45 -8.77 5.29
CA ASP A 137 16.20 -7.51 5.41
C ASP A 137 15.28 -6.33 5.77
N LEU A 138 14.03 -6.33 5.29
CA LEU A 138 13.03 -5.32 5.63
C LEU A 138 12.52 -5.41 7.08
N LEU A 139 12.52 -6.61 7.66
CA LEU A 139 11.99 -6.88 9.00
C LEU A 139 13.05 -6.74 10.12
N ARG A 140 14.32 -6.57 9.75
CA ARG A 140 15.43 -6.36 10.69
C ARG A 140 15.48 -4.93 11.20
#